data_AF-A0A6P4XI82-F1
#
_entry.id   AF-A0A6P4XI82-F1
#
_cell.length_a   1.000
_cell.length_b   1.000
_cell.length_c   1.000
_cell.angle_alpha   90.00
_cell.angle_beta   90.00
_cell.angle_gamma   90.00
#
_symmetry.space_group_name_H-M   'P 1'
#
loop_
_entity.id
_entity.type
_entity.pdbx_description
1 polymer ?
#
loop_
_entity_poly.entity_id
_entity_poly.type
_entity_poly.pdbx_seq_one_letter_code
_entity_poly.pdbx_strand_id
1 'polypeptide(L)'
;MVRFYRAVCWVVACCCLQVLCTADTCTDYTADDEPKRSVQYNATTNSTLLCDRGLSTGWYRFTSAAGGEMPTTCPPNFACGTREPMWLNGGHPAVQDGEVNRTVCVRQSDDCCGLQVDIRVRNCSGFYVYYLTSPPGCDMAYCAGTETPCPAGTTSSNSNFTPGCARPNTPAGTTNTAAVIVPVLCIVFMLLFFGGGLILYKGKRYGHERSVHVSPSPVRRKYSVPTIDE
;
A
#
# COMPACT_ATOMS: atom_id res chain seq x y z
N MET A 1 27.77 -39.43 -46.68
CA MET A 1 27.98 -38.06 -46.17
C MET A 1 26.62 -37.40 -45.95
N VAL A 2 26.24 -37.20 -44.68
CA VAL A 2 25.98 -35.88 -44.07
C VAL A 2 24.63 -35.26 -44.53
N ARG A 3 23.51 -35.52 -43.85
CA ARG A 3 22.98 -34.75 -42.70
C ARG A 3 23.11 -33.22 -42.85
N PHE A 4 22.21 -32.48 -43.51
CA PHE A 4 22.09 -31.01 -43.30
C PHE A 4 20.77 -30.33 -43.74
N TYR A 5 19.63 -31.01 -43.88
CA TYR A 5 18.39 -30.35 -44.34
C TYR A 5 17.14 -30.50 -43.45
N ARG A 6 17.31 -30.73 -42.14
CA ARG A 6 16.18 -30.73 -41.19
C ARG A 6 16.49 -30.11 -39.83
N ALA A 7 17.35 -29.08 -39.78
CA ALA A 7 17.77 -28.46 -38.51
C ALA A 7 17.49 -26.95 -38.41
N VAL A 8 16.78 -26.33 -39.36
CA VAL A 8 16.54 -24.87 -39.33
C VAL A 8 15.08 -24.51 -39.04
N CYS A 9 14.13 -25.44 -39.18
CA CYS A 9 12.71 -25.15 -38.94
C CYS A 9 12.17 -25.61 -37.57
N TRP A 10 12.97 -26.35 -36.78
CA TRP A 10 12.57 -26.83 -35.43
C TRP A 10 13.16 -26.00 -34.28
N VAL A 11 14.19 -25.19 -34.53
CA VAL A 11 14.82 -24.36 -33.47
C VAL A 11 13.97 -23.13 -33.14
N VAL A 12 13.17 -22.63 -34.10
CA VAL A 12 12.28 -21.48 -33.88
C VAL A 12 11.02 -21.86 -33.10
N ALA A 13 10.60 -23.13 -33.14
CA ALA A 13 9.43 -23.62 -32.39
C ALA A 13 9.76 -24.02 -30.93
N CYS A 14 11.03 -24.26 -30.59
CA CYS A 14 11.43 -24.54 -29.21
C CYS A 14 11.68 -23.27 -28.38
N CYS A 15 12.07 -22.15 -29.02
CA CYS A 15 12.19 -20.86 -28.34
C CYS A 15 10.86 -20.24 -27.89
N CYS A 16 9.72 -20.67 -28.46
CA CYS A 16 8.38 -20.25 -28.00
C CYS A 16 7.70 -21.23 -27.04
N LEU A 17 8.27 -22.42 -26.79
CA LEU A 17 7.67 -23.43 -25.90
C LEU A 17 8.49 -23.69 -24.62
N GLN A 18 9.64 -23.03 -24.46
CA GLN A 18 10.44 -23.05 -23.23
C GLN A 18 10.62 -21.66 -22.62
N VAL A 19 9.66 -20.76 -22.82
CA VAL A 19 9.44 -19.73 -21.81
C VAL A 19 8.90 -20.46 -20.59
N LEU A 20 9.81 -20.94 -19.74
CA LEU A 20 9.50 -21.01 -18.33
C LEU A 20 9.07 -19.58 -17.99
N CYS A 21 7.77 -19.33 -17.87
CA CYS A 21 7.28 -18.12 -17.24
C CYS A 21 7.77 -18.21 -15.78
N THR A 22 9.03 -17.85 -15.53
CA THR A 22 9.48 -17.56 -14.18
C THR A 22 8.61 -16.39 -13.74
N ALA A 23 7.73 -16.63 -12.79
CA ALA A 23 6.86 -15.59 -12.27
C ALA A 23 7.73 -14.39 -11.88
N ASP A 24 7.42 -13.21 -12.42
CA ASP A 24 8.18 -12.02 -12.10
C ASP A 24 7.91 -11.70 -10.63
N THR A 25 8.95 -11.73 -9.81
CA THR A 25 8.88 -11.52 -8.35
C THR A 25 8.36 -10.12 -8.00
N CYS A 26 8.34 -9.20 -8.97
CA CYS A 26 7.69 -7.89 -8.86
C CYS A 26 6.17 -7.93 -9.06
N THR A 27 5.60 -9.10 -9.36
CA THR A 27 4.15 -9.33 -9.55
C THR A 27 3.64 -10.52 -8.75
N ASP A 28 4.49 -11.51 -8.48
CA ASP A 28 4.18 -12.70 -7.67
C ASP A 28 4.91 -12.64 -6.33
N TYR A 29 4.23 -12.06 -5.34
CA TYR A 29 4.71 -11.91 -3.97
C TYR A 29 3.53 -11.91 -2.98
N THR A 30 3.84 -12.19 -1.72
CA THR A 30 2.89 -12.03 -0.60
C THR A 30 2.95 -10.60 -0.08
N ALA A 31 1.81 -9.90 -0.06
CA ALA A 31 1.71 -8.60 0.59
C ALA A 31 1.56 -8.77 2.11
N ASP A 32 2.41 -8.11 2.88
CA ASP A 32 2.32 -8.04 4.35
C ASP A 32 1.92 -6.61 4.75
N ASP A 33 0.76 -6.49 5.41
CA ASP A 33 0.18 -5.24 5.90
C ASP A 33 0.19 -5.25 7.44
N GLU A 34 1.36 -5.50 8.04
CA GLU A 34 1.54 -5.43 9.49
C GLU A 34 2.22 -4.11 9.90
N PRO A 35 1.45 -3.09 10.32
CA PRO A 35 1.99 -1.77 10.68
C PRO A 35 2.90 -1.79 11.92
N LYS A 36 2.80 -2.79 12.79
CA LYS A 36 3.70 -2.91 13.95
C LYS A 36 5.16 -3.13 13.55
N ARG A 37 5.44 -3.49 12.29
CA ARG A 37 6.80 -3.70 11.77
C ARG A 37 7.62 -2.41 11.65
N SER A 38 7.02 -1.23 11.80
CA SER A 38 7.77 0.04 11.75
C SER A 38 8.77 0.16 12.90
N VAL A 39 9.93 0.74 12.60
CA VAL A 39 10.95 1.04 13.63
C VAL A 39 10.46 2.03 14.69
N GLN A 40 9.36 2.74 14.43
CA GLN A 40 8.73 3.66 15.38
C GLN A 40 7.69 2.98 16.27
N TYR A 41 7.31 1.74 15.99
CA TYR A 41 6.45 0.96 16.87
C TYR A 41 7.29 0.22 17.91
N ASN A 42 7.14 0.58 19.18
CA ASN A 42 7.81 -0.09 20.29
C ASN A 42 6.86 -1.03 21.02
N ALA A 43 7.23 -2.30 21.13
CA ALA A 43 6.51 -3.29 21.91
C ALA A 43 6.57 -2.96 23.41
N THR A 44 5.42 -3.09 24.07
CA THR A 44 5.27 -2.93 25.52
C THR A 44 4.90 -4.25 26.17
N THR A 45 4.91 -4.32 27.51
CA THR A 45 4.56 -5.53 28.27
C THR A 45 3.16 -6.08 27.97
N ASN A 46 2.24 -5.21 27.54
CA ASN A 46 0.86 -5.58 27.19
C ASN A 46 0.66 -5.83 25.68
N SER A 47 1.71 -5.65 24.87
CA SER A 47 1.61 -5.84 23.43
C SER A 47 1.73 -7.31 23.06
N THR A 48 0.88 -7.78 22.14
CA THR A 48 1.15 -9.03 21.43
C THR A 48 2.34 -8.81 20.49
N LEU A 49 3.43 -9.51 20.76
CA LEU A 49 4.67 -9.43 19.98
C LEU A 49 4.49 -10.07 18.60
N LEU A 50 5.12 -9.48 17.59
CA LEU A 50 5.31 -10.11 16.29
C LEU A 50 6.31 -11.25 16.42
N CYS A 51 6.01 -12.34 15.72
CA CYS A 51 6.78 -13.56 15.71
C CYS A 51 6.79 -14.14 14.29
N ASP A 52 7.89 -13.96 13.58
CA ASP A 52 8.01 -14.42 12.19
C ASP A 52 8.47 -15.88 12.10
N ARG A 53 8.66 -16.59 13.22
CA ARG A 53 8.99 -18.04 13.21
C ARG A 53 7.98 -18.87 12.40
N GLY A 54 6.73 -18.43 12.30
CA GLY A 54 5.69 -19.06 11.47
C GLY A 54 5.66 -18.61 10.01
N LEU A 55 6.49 -17.65 9.61
CA LEU A 55 6.54 -17.11 8.25
C LEU A 55 6.99 -18.21 7.28
N SER A 56 6.25 -18.36 6.18
CA SER A 56 6.62 -19.28 5.12
C SER A 56 7.70 -18.66 4.24
N THR A 57 8.72 -19.42 3.88
CA THR A 57 9.78 -18.89 2.99
C THR A 57 9.19 -18.49 1.63
N GLY A 58 9.49 -17.27 1.16
CA GLY A 58 8.95 -16.78 -0.10
C GLY A 58 9.22 -15.30 -0.35
N TRP A 59 8.68 -14.77 -1.45
CA TRP A 59 8.75 -13.35 -1.78
C TRP A 59 7.67 -12.57 -1.05
N TYR A 60 8.09 -11.51 -0.35
CA TYR A 60 7.21 -10.61 0.40
C TYR A 60 7.40 -9.16 -0.04
N ARG A 61 6.30 -8.43 -0.05
CA ARG A 61 6.29 -6.97 -0.11
C ARG A 61 5.64 -6.44 1.15
N PHE A 62 6.34 -5.57 1.88
CA PHE A 62 5.71 -4.84 2.97
C PHE A 62 4.88 -3.69 2.38
N THR A 63 3.63 -3.62 2.78
CA THR A 63 2.61 -2.74 2.19
C THR A 63 1.88 -1.87 3.21
N SER A 64 2.27 -1.97 4.48
CA SER A 64 1.62 -1.21 5.54
C SER A 64 1.78 0.30 5.36
N ALA A 65 0.83 1.05 5.90
CA ALA A 65 0.93 2.51 5.98
C ALA A 65 2.14 3.00 6.80
N ALA A 66 2.77 2.10 7.56
CA ALA A 66 3.97 2.40 8.33
C ALA A 66 5.23 2.52 7.44
N GLY A 67 5.12 2.15 6.16
CA GLY A 67 6.19 2.08 5.18
C GLY A 67 6.43 0.66 4.66
N GLY A 68 7.12 0.55 3.54
CA GLY A 68 7.29 -0.72 2.80
C GLY A 68 8.74 -1.22 2.69
N GLU A 69 9.69 -0.54 3.32
CA GLU A 69 11.12 -0.85 3.21
C GLU A 69 11.68 -1.34 4.54
N MET A 70 12.51 -2.39 4.52
CA MET A 70 13.25 -2.78 5.72
C MET A 70 14.27 -1.69 6.08
N PRO A 71 14.40 -1.32 7.36
CA PRO A 71 15.40 -0.32 7.76
C PRO A 71 16.82 -0.82 7.47
N THR A 72 17.68 0.08 7.02
CA THR A 72 19.11 -0.18 6.75
C THR A 72 20.02 0.22 7.91
N THR A 73 19.42 0.60 9.03
CA THR A 73 20.09 1.02 10.26
C THR A 73 19.53 0.23 11.42
N CYS A 74 20.40 -0.17 12.34
CA CYS A 74 20.04 -0.94 13.52
C CYS A 74 18.92 -0.28 14.35
N PRO A 75 17.73 -0.89 14.44
CA PRO A 75 16.64 -0.42 15.29
C PRO A 75 16.96 -0.65 16.77
N PRO A 76 16.36 0.08 17.72
CA PRO A 76 16.50 -0.24 19.15
C PRO A 76 15.81 -1.57 19.49
N ASN A 77 16.14 -2.16 20.64
CA ASN A 77 15.39 -3.30 21.17
C ASN A 77 13.91 -2.93 21.31
N PHE A 78 13.03 -3.92 21.16
CA PHE A 78 11.57 -3.76 21.23
C PHE A 78 10.93 -3.00 20.06
N ALA A 79 11.70 -2.44 19.12
CA ALA A 79 11.16 -1.84 17.90
C ALA A 79 10.53 -2.90 16.98
N CYS A 80 9.76 -2.45 15.99
CA CYS A 80 9.13 -3.31 14.99
C CYS A 80 8.20 -4.36 15.61
N GLY A 81 7.64 -4.05 16.78
CA GLY A 81 6.67 -4.90 17.47
C GLY A 81 7.21 -6.23 17.98
N THR A 82 8.53 -6.40 18.05
CA THR A 82 9.18 -7.64 18.48
C THR A 82 10.35 -7.34 19.43
N ARG A 83 10.91 -8.34 20.12
CA ARG A 83 12.03 -8.09 21.06
C ARG A 83 13.36 -7.91 20.35
N GLU A 84 13.60 -8.73 19.32
CA GLU A 84 14.83 -8.82 18.54
C GLU A 84 14.56 -8.40 17.08
N PRO A 85 14.47 -7.10 16.80
CA PRO A 85 14.16 -6.62 15.46
C PRO A 85 15.20 -7.05 14.43
N MET A 86 14.73 -7.50 13.28
CA MET A 86 15.55 -7.91 12.14
C MET A 86 15.56 -6.80 11.07
N TRP A 87 16.75 -6.38 10.64
CA TRP A 87 16.95 -5.22 9.76
C TRP A 87 17.98 -5.52 8.65
N LEU A 88 17.92 -4.77 7.54
CA LEU A 88 18.79 -5.00 6.38
C LEU A 88 20.20 -4.47 6.65
N ASN A 89 21.21 -5.33 6.66
CA ASN A 89 22.59 -4.90 6.75
C ASN A 89 23.10 -4.43 5.38
N GLY A 90 23.35 -3.13 5.26
CA GLY A 90 23.70 -2.48 4.00
C GLY A 90 22.49 -1.82 3.32
N GLY A 91 22.63 -1.51 2.03
CA GLY A 91 21.61 -0.77 1.27
C GLY A 91 20.72 -1.64 0.41
N HIS A 92 19.54 -1.12 0.08
CA HIS A 92 18.68 -1.72 -0.94
C HIS A 92 19.32 -1.62 -2.35
N PRO A 93 19.06 -2.58 -3.25
CA PRO A 93 19.53 -2.53 -4.63
C PRO A 93 18.92 -1.37 -5.44
N ALA A 94 19.63 -0.95 -6.49
CA ALA A 94 19.03 -0.19 -7.58
C ALA A 94 18.24 -1.12 -8.51
N VAL A 95 17.37 -0.55 -9.36
CA VAL A 95 16.58 -1.33 -10.33
C VAL A 95 17.48 -2.14 -11.27
N GLN A 96 18.58 -1.57 -11.75
CA GLN A 96 19.51 -2.26 -12.66
C GLN A 96 20.29 -3.42 -12.02
N ASP A 97 20.36 -3.47 -10.68
CA ASP A 97 21.08 -4.54 -9.99
C ASP A 97 20.33 -5.88 -10.02
N GLY A 98 19.02 -5.84 -10.34
CA GLY A 98 18.17 -7.01 -10.36
C GLY A 98 17.96 -7.60 -8.97
N GLU A 99 17.93 -8.93 -8.90
CA GLU A 99 17.88 -9.68 -7.65
C GLU A 99 19.28 -9.82 -7.07
N VAL A 100 19.46 -9.40 -5.82
CA VAL A 100 20.75 -9.42 -5.13
C VAL A 100 20.65 -10.12 -3.78
N ASN A 101 21.73 -10.78 -3.37
CA ASN A 101 21.86 -11.28 -2.01
C ASN A 101 22.10 -10.11 -1.05
N ARG A 102 21.49 -10.19 0.13
CA ARG A 102 21.69 -9.28 1.24
C ARG A 102 21.67 -10.05 2.54
N THR A 103 22.26 -9.46 3.58
CA THR A 103 22.24 -10.03 4.92
C THR A 103 21.30 -9.21 5.78
N VAL A 104 20.44 -9.88 6.53
CA VAL A 104 19.62 -9.32 7.59
C VAL A 104 20.32 -9.55 8.91
N CYS A 105 20.50 -8.49 9.68
CA CYS A 105 20.98 -8.55 11.05
C CYS A 105 19.80 -8.67 12.00
N VAL A 106 19.94 -9.54 13.00
CA VAL A 106 19.04 -9.60 14.15
C VAL A 106 19.71 -8.87 15.30
N ARG A 107 19.03 -7.88 15.86
CA ARG A 107 19.50 -7.23 17.07
C ARG A 107 19.32 -8.15 18.26
N GLN A 108 20.39 -8.35 19.03
CA GLN A 108 20.36 -9.15 20.26
C GLN A 108 20.95 -8.35 21.42
N SER A 109 20.07 -7.85 22.30
CA SER A 109 20.46 -7.02 23.44
C SER A 109 21.29 -5.80 23.00
N ASP A 110 22.58 -5.77 23.33
CA ASP A 110 23.49 -4.66 23.01
C ASP A 110 24.21 -4.83 21.65
N ASP A 111 24.15 -6.03 21.07
CA ASP A 111 24.71 -6.30 19.75
C ASP A 111 23.69 -5.99 18.65
N CYS A 112 24.02 -5.03 17.79
CA CYS A 112 23.19 -4.65 16.64
C CYS A 112 23.08 -5.74 15.57
N CYS A 113 23.99 -6.71 15.54
CA CYS A 113 24.00 -7.78 14.56
C CYS A 113 24.50 -9.11 15.17
N GLY A 114 23.91 -9.50 16.30
CA GLY A 114 24.29 -10.72 17.03
C GLY A 114 24.02 -12.01 16.24
N LEU A 115 23.02 -11.98 15.36
CA LEU A 115 22.74 -13.07 14.41
C LEU A 115 22.54 -12.48 13.00
N GLN A 116 22.92 -13.25 11.98
CA GLN A 116 22.79 -12.90 10.57
C GLN A 116 21.96 -13.94 9.82
N VAL A 117 21.12 -13.48 8.90
CA VAL A 117 20.28 -14.29 8.02
C VAL A 117 20.43 -13.76 6.59
N ASP A 118 20.83 -14.62 5.66
CA ASP A 118 20.91 -14.21 4.25
C ASP A 118 19.53 -14.28 3.57
N ILE A 119 19.22 -13.23 2.82
CA ILE A 119 17.99 -13.08 2.04
C ILE A 119 18.33 -12.62 0.63
N ARG A 120 17.30 -12.53 -0.21
CA ARG A 120 17.41 -11.90 -1.54
C ARG A 120 16.48 -10.70 -1.60
N VAL A 121 16.91 -9.66 -2.30
CA VAL A 121 16.17 -8.40 -2.41
C VAL A 121 16.14 -7.98 -3.86
N ARG A 122 15.00 -7.46 -4.31
CA ARG A 122 14.86 -6.89 -5.65
C ARG A 122 14.11 -5.57 -5.59
N ASN A 123 14.58 -4.60 -6.38
CA ASN A 123 13.91 -3.32 -6.57
C ASN A 123 12.94 -3.42 -7.75
N CYS A 124 11.65 -3.22 -7.50
CA CYS A 124 10.57 -3.32 -8.47
C CYS A 124 10.10 -1.97 -8.98
N SER A 125 10.99 -0.96 -9.01
CA SER A 125 10.72 0.39 -9.49
C SER A 125 9.63 1.12 -8.67
N GLY A 126 9.91 1.33 -7.37
CA GLY A 126 9.05 2.08 -6.45
C GLY A 126 8.70 1.33 -5.17
N PHE A 127 8.99 0.03 -5.12
CA PHE A 127 8.94 -0.78 -3.91
C PHE A 127 9.98 -1.89 -3.99
N TYR A 128 10.24 -2.51 -2.85
CA TYR A 128 11.13 -3.65 -2.74
C TYR A 128 10.35 -4.92 -2.44
N VAL A 129 10.86 -6.03 -2.98
CA VAL A 129 10.43 -7.37 -2.57
C VAL A 129 11.61 -8.09 -1.93
N TYR A 130 11.30 -8.85 -0.89
CA TYR A 130 12.28 -9.54 -0.06
C TYR A 130 11.96 -11.03 -0.08
N TYR A 131 12.94 -11.85 -0.41
CA TYR A 131 12.84 -13.30 -0.28
C TYR A 131 13.17 -13.68 1.17
N LEU A 132 12.15 -13.73 2.00
CA LEU A 132 12.28 -13.92 3.44
C LEU A 132 12.26 -15.40 3.79
N THR A 133 12.91 -15.75 4.90
CA THR A 133 12.93 -17.08 5.49
C THR A 133 12.47 -17.01 6.95
N SER A 134 11.96 -18.13 7.47
CA SER A 134 11.60 -18.22 8.89
C SER A 134 12.83 -18.04 9.78
N PRO A 135 12.82 -17.08 10.73
CA PRO A 135 13.87 -16.92 11.74
C PRO A 135 13.83 -18.07 12.77
N PRO A 136 14.95 -18.33 13.46
CA PRO A 136 15.06 -19.46 14.39
C PRO A 136 14.22 -19.29 15.67
N GLY A 137 13.92 -18.05 16.07
CA GLY A 137 13.22 -17.71 17.31
C GLY A 137 11.94 -16.90 17.09
N CYS A 138 11.02 -16.97 18.04
CA CYS A 138 9.75 -16.24 18.00
C CYS A 138 9.88 -14.78 18.49
N ASP A 139 10.97 -14.47 19.18
CA ASP A 139 11.31 -13.11 19.63
C ASP A 139 11.84 -12.22 18.49
N MET A 140 11.87 -12.74 17.25
CA MET A 140 12.42 -12.10 16.06
C MET A 140 11.31 -11.81 15.05
N ALA A 141 11.35 -10.62 14.44
CA ALA A 141 10.52 -10.25 13.32
C ALA A 141 11.22 -9.26 12.39
N TYR A 142 10.95 -9.37 11.09
CA TYR A 142 11.43 -8.44 10.08
C TYR A 142 10.77 -7.08 10.26
N CYS A 143 11.62 -6.06 10.45
CA CYS A 143 11.22 -4.67 10.45
C CYS A 143 10.85 -4.21 9.04
N ALA A 144 9.86 -3.33 8.95
CA ALA A 144 9.46 -2.68 7.73
C ALA A 144 8.79 -1.33 8.04
N GLY A 145 9.31 -0.28 7.42
CA GLY A 145 8.78 1.06 7.54
C GLY A 145 9.40 1.88 8.67
N THR A 146 9.20 3.19 8.56
CA THR A 146 9.76 4.24 9.42
C THR A 146 8.73 5.23 9.92
N GLU A 147 7.47 5.10 9.51
CA GLU A 147 6.42 6.02 9.91
C GLU A 147 5.93 5.74 11.33
N THR A 148 5.49 6.80 12.00
CA THR A 148 5.10 6.76 13.40
C THR A 148 3.60 6.48 13.53
N PRO A 149 3.17 5.61 14.45
CA PRO A 149 1.76 5.51 14.79
C PRO A 149 1.22 6.85 15.29
N CYS A 150 -0.03 7.15 14.96
CA CYS A 150 -0.68 8.35 15.46
C CYS A 150 -0.76 8.33 17.00
N PRO A 151 -0.56 9.48 17.66
CA PRO A 151 -0.77 9.60 19.09
C PRO A 151 -2.18 9.16 19.51
N ALA A 152 -2.31 8.65 20.73
CA ALA A 152 -3.59 8.21 21.27
C ALA A 152 -4.66 9.33 21.14
N GLY A 153 -5.83 8.96 20.62
CA GLY A 153 -6.94 9.90 20.39
C GLY A 153 -6.85 10.71 19.10
N THR A 154 -5.89 10.40 18.22
CA THR A 154 -5.82 10.95 16.85
C THR A 154 -5.85 9.82 15.82
N THR A 155 -6.33 10.14 14.62
CA THR A 155 -6.41 9.21 13.48
C THR A 155 -5.93 9.90 12.21
N SER A 156 -5.57 9.11 11.20
CA SER A 156 -5.20 9.62 9.88
C SER A 156 -5.82 8.75 8.80
N SER A 157 -5.92 9.27 7.58
CA SER A 157 -6.31 8.48 6.40
C SER A 157 -5.28 7.40 6.04
N ASN A 158 -4.06 7.50 6.57
CA ASN A 158 -2.97 6.55 6.36
C ASN A 158 -2.99 5.46 7.44
N SER A 159 -4.15 4.83 7.66
CA SER A 159 -4.32 3.75 8.65
C SER A 159 -3.81 4.08 10.05
N ASN A 160 -4.00 5.33 10.51
CA ASN A 160 -3.51 5.84 11.80
C ASN A 160 -1.97 5.95 11.91
N PHE A 161 -1.27 6.23 10.82
CA PHE A 161 0.15 6.60 10.81
C PHE A 161 0.37 8.04 10.36
N THR A 162 1.51 8.61 10.73
CA THR A 162 1.96 9.89 10.22
C THR A 162 2.26 9.83 8.71
N PRO A 163 2.17 10.96 7.99
CA PRO A 163 1.63 12.26 8.42
C PRO A 163 0.09 12.28 8.44
N GLY A 164 -0.48 13.35 9.02
CA GLY A 164 -1.93 13.61 8.96
C GLY A 164 -2.75 13.13 10.15
N CYS A 165 -2.10 12.88 11.30
CA CYS A 165 -2.81 12.58 12.55
C CYS A 165 -3.61 13.80 13.02
N ALA A 166 -4.93 13.67 13.11
CA ALA A 166 -5.84 14.70 13.60
C ALA A 166 -6.81 14.11 14.63
N ARG A 167 -7.33 14.94 15.53
CA ARG A 167 -8.42 14.49 16.42
C ARG A 167 -9.71 14.35 15.61
N PRO A 168 -10.57 13.35 15.93
CA PRO A 168 -11.82 13.08 15.19
C PRO A 168 -12.79 14.25 15.00
N ASN A 169 -12.59 15.36 15.71
CA ASN A 169 -13.43 16.56 15.68
C ASN A 169 -12.67 17.85 15.32
N THR A 170 -11.48 17.76 14.74
CA THR A 170 -10.77 18.94 14.24
C THR A 170 -11.29 19.23 12.83
N PRO A 171 -11.95 20.38 12.56
CA PRO A 171 -12.30 20.73 11.20
C PRO A 171 -11.01 20.79 10.39
N ALA A 172 -10.88 19.96 9.36
CA ALA A 172 -9.80 20.07 8.39
C ALA A 172 -9.83 21.51 7.88
N GLY A 173 -8.82 22.31 8.22
CA GLY A 173 -8.69 23.68 7.75
C GLY A 173 -8.46 23.67 6.25
N THR A 174 -9.53 23.52 5.47
CA THR A 174 -9.50 23.75 4.03
C THR A 174 -9.36 25.26 3.85
N THR A 175 -8.14 25.73 3.62
CA THR A 175 -7.90 27.08 3.09
C THR A 175 -8.45 27.11 1.65
N ASN A 176 -9.76 27.31 1.52
CA ASN A 176 -10.42 27.58 0.26
C ASN A 176 -10.09 29.00 -0.20
N THR A 177 -8.87 29.22 -0.68
CA THR A 177 -8.47 30.48 -1.35
C THR A 177 -9.21 30.69 -2.69
N ALA A 178 -9.87 29.65 -3.21
CA ALA A 178 -10.67 29.73 -4.43
C ALA A 178 -11.99 30.50 -4.29
N ALA A 179 -12.54 30.67 -3.08
CA ALA A 179 -13.87 31.27 -2.89
C ALA A 179 -13.90 32.80 -3.09
N VAL A 180 -12.76 33.49 -3.03
CA VAL A 180 -12.68 34.95 -3.19
C VAL A 180 -12.24 35.40 -4.59
N ILE A 181 -11.59 34.53 -5.37
CA ILE A 181 -11.03 34.92 -6.68
C ILE A 181 -12.08 34.87 -7.79
N VAL A 182 -12.98 33.88 -7.75
CA VAL A 182 -14.05 33.70 -8.76
C VAL A 182 -15.03 34.88 -8.83
N PRO A 183 -15.59 35.40 -7.71
CA PRO A 183 -16.51 36.53 -7.80
C PRO A 183 -15.83 37.83 -8.27
N VAL A 184 -14.56 38.05 -7.92
CA VAL A 184 -13.83 39.27 -8.31
C VAL A 184 -13.56 39.28 -9.82
N LEU A 185 -13.12 38.15 -10.39
CA LEU A 185 -12.94 38.03 -11.84
C LEU A 185 -14.27 38.11 -12.60
N CYS A 186 -15.35 37.52 -12.07
CA CYS A 186 -16.69 37.64 -12.67
C CYS A 186 -17.21 39.09 -12.65
N ILE A 187 -16.98 39.86 -11.58
CA ILE A 187 -17.40 41.26 -11.51
C ILE A 187 -16.58 42.11 -12.49
N VAL A 188 -15.27 41.90 -12.59
CA VAL A 188 -14.41 42.61 -13.56
C VAL A 188 -14.84 42.26 -15.00
N PHE A 189 -15.14 40.99 -15.29
CA PHE A 189 -15.65 40.58 -16.60
C PHE A 189 -17.04 41.17 -16.89
N MET A 190 -17.95 41.19 -15.90
CA MET A 190 -19.28 41.77 -16.06
C MET A 190 -19.23 43.28 -16.32
N LEU A 191 -18.33 44.01 -15.64
CA LEU A 191 -18.16 45.45 -15.85
C LEU A 191 -17.46 45.78 -17.18
N LEU A 192 -16.55 44.91 -17.65
CA LEU A 192 -15.85 45.10 -18.92
C LEU A 192 -16.70 44.70 -20.14
N PHE A 193 -17.63 43.75 -20.01
CA PHE A 193 -18.40 43.21 -21.15
C PHE A 193 -19.88 43.58 -21.17
N PHE A 194 -20.50 43.91 -20.03
CA PHE A 194 -21.95 44.22 -19.94
C PHE A 194 -22.25 45.65 -19.49
N GLY A 195 -21.24 46.52 -19.44
CA GLY A 195 -21.42 47.96 -19.27
C GLY A 195 -22.02 48.62 -20.52
N GLY A 196 -23.32 48.39 -20.78
CA GLY A 196 -24.05 49.16 -21.78
C GLY A 196 -25.30 48.45 -22.32
N GLY A 197 -26.46 48.63 -21.67
CA GLY A 197 -27.74 48.31 -22.29
C GLY A 197 -28.85 47.96 -21.30
N LEU A 198 -29.69 48.94 -20.97
CA LEU A 198 -30.95 48.73 -20.26
C LEU A 198 -31.93 47.98 -21.18
N ILE A 199 -32.14 46.67 -20.97
CA ILE A 199 -33.15 45.90 -21.71
C ILE A 199 -34.33 45.57 -20.79
N LEU A 200 -35.49 46.12 -21.15
CA LEU A 200 -36.80 45.87 -20.56
C LEU A 200 -37.22 44.40 -20.78
N TYR A 201 -37.39 43.64 -19.70
CA TYR A 201 -37.95 42.28 -19.78
C TYR A 201 -39.48 42.32 -19.91
N LYS A 202 -40.02 41.81 -21.03
CA LYS A 202 -41.43 41.40 -21.15
C LYS A 202 -41.58 39.94 -20.73
N GLY A 203 -42.36 39.69 -19.68
CA GLY A 203 -42.67 38.35 -19.18
C GLY A 203 -43.60 37.55 -20.10
N LYS A 204 -43.29 36.26 -20.29
CA LYS A 204 -44.13 35.29 -20.98
C LYS A 204 -44.41 34.12 -20.03
N ARG A 205 -45.68 33.92 -19.67
CA ARG A 205 -46.13 32.82 -18.80
C ARG A 205 -45.94 31.48 -19.51
N TYR A 206 -45.30 30.52 -18.86
CA TYR A 206 -45.26 29.12 -19.31
C TYR A 206 -46.36 28.30 -18.61
N GLY A 207 -47.14 27.59 -19.42
CA GLY A 207 -48.20 26.69 -19.00
C GLY A 207 -47.66 25.40 -18.38
N HIS A 208 -48.38 24.92 -17.38
CA HIS A 208 -48.10 23.74 -16.59
C HIS A 208 -48.71 22.50 -17.26
N GLU A 209 -47.90 21.57 -17.76
CA GLU A 209 -48.35 20.24 -18.19
C GLU A 209 -47.80 19.18 -17.24
N ARG A 210 -48.72 18.44 -16.62
CA ARG A 210 -48.51 17.52 -15.51
C ARG A 210 -48.41 16.11 -16.08
N SER A 211 -47.21 15.50 -16.06
CA SER A 211 -47.05 14.08 -16.42
C SER A 211 -46.87 13.24 -15.16
N VAL A 212 -47.81 12.31 -14.95
CA VAL A 212 -47.85 11.37 -13.82
C VAL A 212 -47.08 10.12 -14.25
N HIS A 213 -45.91 9.88 -13.63
CA HIS A 213 -45.22 8.60 -13.76
C HIS A 213 -45.55 7.68 -12.58
N VAL A 214 -46.11 6.52 -12.92
CA VAL A 214 -46.49 5.42 -12.03
C VAL A 214 -45.25 4.58 -11.72
N SER A 215 -44.97 4.35 -10.43
CA SER A 215 -43.94 3.41 -9.94
C SER A 215 -44.42 1.95 -10.00
N PRO A 216 -43.56 0.98 -10.34
CA PRO A 216 -43.84 -0.44 -10.09
C PRO A 216 -43.31 -0.89 -8.72
N SER A 217 -44.13 -1.69 -8.02
CA SER A 217 -43.85 -2.32 -6.72
C SER A 217 -42.76 -3.40 -6.76
N PRO A 218 -42.10 -3.69 -5.62
CA PRO A 218 -41.00 -4.65 -5.53
C PRO A 218 -41.46 -6.12 -5.40
N VAL A 219 -40.77 -7.01 -6.11
CA VAL A 219 -40.91 -8.47 -6.04
C VAL A 219 -40.24 -9.00 -4.76
N ARG A 220 -41.02 -9.69 -3.93
CA ARG A 220 -40.61 -10.27 -2.64
C ARG A 220 -39.97 -11.66 -2.88
N ARG A 221 -38.67 -11.81 -2.62
CA ARG A 221 -37.98 -13.12 -2.61
C ARG A 221 -38.26 -13.84 -1.27
N LYS A 222 -38.73 -15.09 -1.35
CA LYS A 222 -38.86 -16.01 -0.20
C LYS A 222 -37.52 -16.72 0.01
N TYR A 223 -37.01 -16.70 1.24
CA TYR A 223 -35.90 -17.55 1.68
C TYR A 223 -36.47 -18.82 2.33
N SER A 224 -35.98 -19.98 1.91
CA SER A 224 -36.23 -21.28 2.53
C SER A 224 -35.11 -21.59 3.52
N VAL A 225 -35.49 -21.92 4.75
CA VAL A 225 -34.62 -22.36 5.86
C VAL A 225 -34.35 -23.87 5.72
N PRO A 226 -33.11 -24.37 5.84
CA PRO A 226 -32.83 -25.80 5.93
C PRO A 226 -33.05 -26.31 7.37
N THR A 227 -33.73 -27.44 7.49
CA THR A 227 -33.88 -28.21 8.73
C THR A 227 -32.58 -28.96 9.06
N ILE A 228 -32.29 -29.02 10.36
CA ILE A 228 -31.22 -29.82 10.96
C ILE A 228 -31.84 -31.16 11.34
N ASP A 229 -31.33 -32.25 10.78
CA ASP A 229 -31.61 -33.60 11.26
C ASP A 229 -30.40 -34.09 12.08
N GLU A 230 -30.72 -34.91 13.08
CA GLU A 230 -29.92 -35.41 14.22
C GLU A 230 -28.54 -35.99 13.93
#